data_AF-A0A965SJ35-F1
#
_entry.id   AF-A0A965SJ35-F1
#
_cell.length_a   1.000
_cell.length_b   1.000
_cell.length_c   1.000
_cell.angle_alpha   90.00
_cell.angle_beta   90.00
_cell.angle_gamma   90.00
#
_symmetry.space_group_name_H-M   'P 1'
#
loop_
_entity.id
_entity.type
_entity.pdbx_description
1 polymer ?
#
loop_
_entity_poly.entity_id
_entity_poly.type
_entity_poly.pdbx_seq_one_letter_code
_entity_poly.pdbx_strand_id
1 'polypeptide(L)' 'TDFDLAFAQWMHGINRGILLPPGLDEQWLISVMHDDEAAMTYAGVFADFVEELVR' A
#
# COMPACT_ATOMS: atom_id res chain seq x y z
N THR A 1 15.64 6.69 -6.88
CA THR A 1 14.49 6.21 -6.09
C THR A 1 14.17 7.24 -5.04
N ASP A 2 12.90 7.47 -4.73
CA ASP A 2 12.46 8.45 -3.74
C ASP A 2 12.08 7.73 -2.44
N PHE A 3 12.95 7.83 -1.42
CA PHE A 3 12.76 7.15 -0.14
C PHE A 3 11.71 7.82 0.74
N ASP A 4 11.54 9.13 0.64
CA ASP A 4 10.54 9.85 1.42
C ASP A 4 9.14 9.49 0.91
N LEU A 5 8.99 9.38 -0.41
CA LEU A 5 7.76 8.92 -1.02
C LEU A 5 7.45 7.45 -0.66
N ALA A 6 8.43 6.56 -0.71
CA ALA A 6 8.27 5.17 -0.31
C ALA A 6 7.89 5.03 1.17
N PHE A 7 8.52 5.81 2.05
CA PHE A 7 8.19 5.84 3.47
C PHE A 7 6.78 6.40 3.71
N ALA A 8 6.38 7.45 2.99
CA ALA A 8 5.03 8.01 3.09
C ALA A 8 3.96 7.01 2.66
N GLN A 9 4.19 6.29 1.56
CA GLN A 9 3.30 5.22 1.08
C GLN A 9 3.16 4.11 2.14
N TRP A 10 4.27 3.64 2.70
CA TRP A 10 4.26 2.62 3.75
C TRP A 10 3.50 3.09 5.00
N MET A 11 3.75 4.32 5.46
CA MET A 11 3.04 4.93 6.59
C MET A 11 1.55 5.12 6.30
N HIS A 12 1.17 5.46 5.08
CA HIS A 12 -0.25 5.60 4.70
C HIS A 12 -0.98 4.25 4.76
N GLY A 13 -0.35 3.19 4.23
CA GLY A 13 -0.90 1.83 4.20
C GLY A 13 -1.01 1.19 5.58
N ILE A 14 0.05 1.24 6.40
CA ILE A 14 0.06 0.59 7.71
C ILE A 14 -1.01 1.15 8.67
N ASN A 15 -1.29 2.46 8.58
CA ASN A 15 -2.35 3.11 9.34
C ASN A 15 -3.77 2.76 8.85
N ARG A 16 -3.89 2.01 7.75
CA ARG A 16 -5.16 1.56 7.14
C ARG A 16 -5.24 0.03 7.03
N GLY A 17 -4.41 -0.68 7.80
CA GLY A 17 -4.44 -2.15 7.89
C GLY A 17 -3.67 -2.87 6.78
N ILE A 18 -2.91 -2.17 5.94
CA ILE A 18 -2.04 -2.76 4.93
C ILE A 18 -0.63 -2.92 5.50
N LEU A 19 -0.22 -4.16 5.77
CA LEU A 19 1.14 -4.46 6.21
C LEU A 19 1.97 -4.96 5.02
N LEU A 20 2.91 -4.13 4.58
CA LEU A 20 3.93 -4.51 3.61
C LEU A 20 5.32 -4.47 4.25
N PRO A 21 6.27 -5.28 3.74
CA PRO A 21 7.67 -5.13 4.10
C PRO A 21 8.11 -3.67 3.84
N PRO A 22 8.77 -3.00 4.79
CA PRO A 22 9.26 -1.65 4.57
C PRO A 22 10.38 -1.68 3.53
N GLY A 23 10.32 -0.82 2.51
CA GLY A 23 11.33 -0.79 1.47
C GLY A 23 10.95 0.03 0.24
N LEU A 24 11.89 0.12 -0.70
CA LEU A 24 11.70 0.83 -1.97
C LEU A 24 10.85 0.05 -2.98
N ASP A 25 11.02 -1.27 -3.00
CA ASP A 25 10.32 -2.14 -3.93
C ASP A 25 9.07 -2.70 -3.24
N GLU A 26 7.92 -2.19 -3.67
CA GLU A 26 6.65 -2.71 -3.21
C GLU A 26 6.40 -4.08 -3.85
N GLN A 27 6.57 -5.14 -3.04
CA GLN A 27 6.26 -6.50 -3.43
C GLN A 27 4.99 -6.96 -2.73
N TRP A 28 3.93 -7.20 -3.50
CA TRP A 28 2.70 -7.75 -2.94
C TRP A 28 2.84 -9.25 -2.82
N LEU A 29 2.89 -9.72 -1.58
CA LEU A 29 2.86 -11.14 -1.27
C LEU A 29 1.42 -11.50 -0.88
N ILE A 30 0.64 -11.99 -1.84
CA ILE A 30 -0.71 -12.51 -1.63
C ILE A 30 -0.68 -14.02 -1.42
N SER A 31 -1.69 -14.56 -0.74
CA SER A 31 -1.86 -16.00 -0.52
C SER A 31 -3.28 -16.43 -0.88
N VAL A 32 -3.51 -17.74 -0.95
CA VAL A 32 -4.85 -18.31 -1.21
C VAL A 32 -5.90 -17.96 -0.13
N MET A 33 -5.48 -17.39 0.99
CA MET A 33 -6.38 -16.90 2.04
C MET A 33 -6.87 -15.47 1.80
N HIS A 34 -6.24 -14.74 0.87
CA HIS A 34 -6.71 -13.42 0.47
C HIS A 34 -7.77 -13.61 -0.61
N ASP A 35 -9.00 -13.26 -0.30
CA ASP A 35 -10.09 -13.19 -1.26
C ASP A 35 -10.02 -11.89 -2.08
N ASP A 36 -10.94 -11.75 -3.04
CA ASP A 36 -11.01 -10.59 -3.91
C ASP A 36 -11.23 -9.29 -3.12
N GLU A 37 -11.99 -9.34 -2.01
CA GLU A 37 -12.23 -8.18 -1.15
C GLU A 37 -10.94 -7.71 -0.47
N ALA A 38 -10.12 -8.64 0.05
CA ALA A 38 -8.83 -8.31 0.62
C ALA A 38 -7.88 -7.68 -0.41
N ALA A 39 -7.85 -8.22 -1.64
CA ALA A 39 -7.05 -7.65 -2.73
C ALA A 39 -7.53 -6.23 -3.12
N MET A 40 -8.84 -6.02 -3.19
CA MET A 40 -9.41 -4.71 -3.52
C MET A 40 -9.26 -3.70 -2.39
N THR A 41 -9.23 -4.14 -1.13
CA THR A 41 -8.94 -3.27 0.03
C THR A 41 -7.57 -2.62 -0.10
N TYR A 42 -6.54 -3.40 -0.44
CA TYR A 42 -5.23 -2.85 -0.76
C TYR A 42 -5.31 -1.82 -1.88
N ALA A 43 -5.96 -2.17 -3.00
CA ALA A 43 -6.00 -1.32 -4.19
C ALA A 43 -6.69 0.02 -3.92
N GLY A 44 -7.74 0.01 -3.10
CA GLY A 44 -8.42 1.23 -2.63
C GLY A 44 -7.51 2.11 -1.78
N VAL A 45 -6.82 1.54 -0.79
CA VAL A 45 -5.87 2.30 0.06
C VAL A 45 -4.75 2.92 -0.76
N PHE A 46 -4.23 2.22 -1.78
CA PHE A 46 -3.24 2.78 -2.68
C PHE A 46 -3.81 3.90 -3.55
N ALA A 47 -5.02 3.75 -4.06
CA ALA A 47 -5.69 4.80 -4.84
C ALA A 47 -5.91 6.07 -4.01
N ASP A 48 -6.35 5.94 -2.75
CA ASP A 48 -6.51 7.06 -1.82
C ASP A 48 -5.20 7.80 -1.59
N PHE A 49 -4.09 7.07 -1.39
CA PHE A 49 -2.76 7.67 -1.26
C PHE A 49 -2.36 8.47 -2.50
N VAL A 50 -2.58 7.92 -3.70
CA VAL A 50 -2.25 8.60 -4.95
C VAL A 50 -3.11 9.86 -5.12
N GLU A 51 -4.40 9.80 -4.80
CA GLU A 51 -5.28 10.97 -4.86
C GLU A 51 -4.82 12.08 -3.89
N GLU A 52 -4.43 11.73 -2.67
CA GLU A 52 -3.88 12.68 -1.68
C GLU A 52 -2.55 13.29 -2.15
N LEU A 53 -1.70 12.51 -2.84
CA LEU A 53 -0.38 12.94 -3.28
C LEU A 53 -0.41 13.93 -4.45
N VAL A 54 -1.41 13.83 -5.33
CA VAL A 54 -1.51 14.64 -6.57
C VAL A 54 -2.40 15.87 -6.45
N ARG A 55 -3.01 16.10 -5.28
CA ARG A 55 -3.75 17.34 -4.97
C ARG A 55 -2.79 18.49 -4.67
#